data_AF-A0A938EM66-F1
#
_entry.id   AF-A0A938EM66-F1
#
_cell.length_a   1.000
_cell.length_b   1.000
_cell.length_c   1.000
_cell.angle_alpha   90.00
_cell.angle_beta   90.00
_cell.angle_gamma   90.00
#
_symmetry.space_group_name_H-M   'P 1'
#
loop_
_entity.id
_entity.type
_entity.pdbx_description
1 polymer ?
#
loop_
_entity_poly.entity_id
_entity_poly.type
_entity_poly.pdbx_seq_one_letter_code
_entity_poly.pdbx_strand_id
1 'polypeptide(L)'
;MDVLEVGDGPGAQRTIPRATTIVAGIALGALVVIVTAGAMQWWRVQADRSQRLEIASVEAIGPFAISGGDLPETWPAGIVSGAMRLRMQVNGDPQRAVELTPSGHGAAYVASGVGSTVIPAGDSAAIDALVTPSDCRAVERPMSPLVDASGTPVPVTEEAASVLRDTVAALCAPGGTAPLLTPEAARLDVFFRDRTLVVTALVSTQSDRVVMQPRDFPGFVGLEEQQAPVRNGIATVRLRWLISPAEGARLLAPAVSVRAFTIVGGRAYPWVVSLPLPAPARNDGVDLAEVAPRPTG
;
A
#
# COMPACT_ATOMS: atom_id res chain seq x y z
N MET A 1 -42.09 -74.58 -77.43
CA MET A 1 -43.18 -75.05 -76.56
C MET A 1 -42.85 -76.49 -76.24
N ASP A 2 -42.47 -76.91 -75.05
CA ASP A 2 -42.27 -76.30 -73.74
C ASP A 2 -41.13 -77.07 -73.08
N VAL A 3 -40.32 -76.39 -72.27
CA VAL A 3 -39.42 -77.06 -71.33
C VAL A 3 -39.43 -76.22 -70.06
N LEU A 4 -39.79 -76.83 -68.93
CA LEU A 4 -39.00 -76.82 -67.70
C LEU A 4 -39.71 -77.60 -66.59
N GLU A 5 -39.03 -78.65 -66.14
CA GLU A 5 -39.05 -79.15 -64.78
C GLU A 5 -37.61 -79.00 -64.23
N VAL A 6 -37.48 -79.07 -62.90
CA VAL A 6 -36.27 -79.31 -62.07
C VAL A 6 -35.59 -78.08 -61.42
N GLY A 7 -35.54 -78.11 -60.07
CA GLY A 7 -34.23 -78.21 -59.40
C GLY A 7 -33.87 -77.17 -58.32
N ASP A 8 -33.57 -77.67 -57.12
CA ASP A 8 -33.19 -77.01 -55.87
C ASP A 8 -31.76 -76.41 -55.79
N GLY A 9 -31.63 -75.27 -55.08
CA GLY A 9 -30.49 -74.74 -54.29
C GLY A 9 -29.18 -74.29 -54.99
N PRO A 10 -28.21 -73.61 -54.31
CA PRO A 10 -28.21 -72.79 -53.07
C PRO A 10 -27.59 -71.38 -53.27
N GLY A 11 -27.75 -70.41 -52.34
CA GLY A 11 -27.24 -69.05 -52.54
C GLY A 11 -26.83 -68.23 -51.29
N ALA A 12 -25.51 -68.13 -51.10
CA ALA A 12 -24.73 -66.99 -50.58
C ALA A 12 -24.75 -66.61 -49.07
N GLN A 13 -23.63 -66.95 -48.41
CA GLN A 13 -23.09 -66.25 -47.24
C GLN A 13 -23.00 -64.73 -47.46
N ARG A 14 -23.63 -63.95 -46.58
CA ARG A 14 -23.37 -62.50 -46.47
C ARG A 14 -22.09 -62.26 -45.66
N THR A 15 -21.02 -61.92 -46.36
CA THR A 15 -19.82 -61.28 -45.81
C THR A 15 -20.16 -59.86 -45.35
N ILE A 16 -20.01 -59.59 -44.05
CA ILE A 16 -20.06 -58.22 -43.52
C ILE A 16 -18.75 -57.52 -43.93
N PRO A 17 -18.77 -56.42 -44.70
CA PRO A 17 -17.55 -55.71 -45.06
C PRO A 17 -17.00 -55.02 -43.81
N ARG A 18 -15.93 -55.59 -43.22
CA ARG A 18 -15.18 -55.04 -42.07
C ARG A 18 -14.51 -53.68 -42.34
N ALA A 19 -14.55 -53.18 -43.58
CA ALA A 19 -13.84 -51.97 -43.98
C ALA A 19 -14.60 -50.66 -43.65
N THR A 20 -15.93 -50.66 -43.68
CA THR A 20 -16.72 -49.43 -43.45
C THR A 20 -16.86 -49.05 -41.97
N THR A 21 -16.80 -50.02 -41.05
CA THR A 21 -16.80 -49.76 -39.60
C THR A 21 -15.49 -49.15 -39.10
N ILE A 22 -14.36 -49.46 -39.74
CA ILE A 22 -13.06 -48.90 -39.36
C ILE A 22 -12.96 -47.42 -39.75
N VAL A 23 -13.42 -47.05 -40.96
CA VAL A 23 -13.39 -45.66 -41.44
C VAL A 23 -14.32 -44.75 -40.63
N ALA A 24 -15.52 -45.24 -40.27
CA ALA A 24 -16.43 -44.50 -39.40
C ALA A 24 -15.88 -44.32 -37.97
N GLY A 25 -15.18 -45.33 -37.42
CA GLY A 25 -14.53 -45.25 -36.11
C GLY A 25 -13.35 -44.27 -36.08
N ILE A 26 -12.56 -44.20 -37.16
CA ILE A 26 -11.44 -43.23 -37.28
C ILE A 26 -11.98 -41.80 -37.41
N ALA A 27 -13.06 -41.58 -38.18
CA ALA A 27 -13.66 -40.26 -38.32
C ALA A 27 -14.27 -39.75 -36.99
N LEU A 28 -14.91 -40.62 -36.22
CA LEU A 28 -15.44 -40.28 -34.89
C LEU A 28 -14.31 -40.04 -33.88
N GLY A 29 -13.26 -40.86 -33.90
CA GLY A 29 -12.07 -40.67 -33.08
C GLY A 29 -11.36 -39.35 -33.37
N ALA A 30 -11.18 -39.00 -34.66
CA ALA A 30 -10.58 -37.74 -35.07
C ALA A 30 -11.44 -36.53 -34.64
N LEU A 31 -12.77 -36.63 -34.74
CA LEU A 31 -13.67 -35.56 -34.30
C LEU A 31 -13.60 -35.35 -32.77
N VAL A 32 -13.59 -36.43 -31.99
CA VAL A 32 -13.44 -36.37 -30.53
C VAL A 32 -12.09 -35.77 -30.14
N VAL A 33 -11.00 -36.11 -30.84
CA VAL A 33 -9.67 -35.54 -30.60
C VAL A 33 -9.63 -34.05 -30.96
N ILE A 34 -10.27 -33.62 -32.05
CA ILE A 34 -10.33 -32.20 -32.43
C ILE A 34 -11.16 -31.39 -31.42
N VAL A 35 -12.30 -31.92 -30.96
CA VAL A 35 -13.14 -31.25 -29.95
C VAL A 35 -12.45 -31.20 -28.60
N THR A 36 -11.78 -32.27 -28.17
CA THR A 36 -11.03 -32.27 -26.90
C THR A 36 -9.77 -31.42 -26.97
N ALA A 37 -9.04 -31.42 -28.08
CA ALA A 37 -7.89 -30.53 -28.28
C ALA A 37 -8.33 -29.07 -28.36
N GLY A 38 -9.42 -28.76 -29.07
CA GLY A 38 -10.01 -27.42 -29.14
C GLY A 38 -10.55 -26.94 -27.79
N ALA A 39 -11.20 -27.82 -27.03
CA ALA A 39 -11.64 -27.54 -25.67
C ALA A 39 -10.45 -27.35 -24.73
N MET A 40 -9.40 -28.18 -24.79
CA MET A 40 -8.19 -28.00 -24.00
C MET A 40 -7.43 -26.73 -24.38
N GLN A 41 -7.39 -26.38 -25.67
CA GLN A 41 -6.80 -25.13 -26.15
C GLN A 41 -7.61 -23.94 -25.65
N TRP A 42 -8.93 -23.99 -25.72
CA TRP A 42 -9.82 -22.95 -25.19
C TRP A 42 -9.71 -22.83 -23.66
N TRP A 43 -9.66 -23.95 -22.94
CA TRP A 43 -9.43 -23.99 -21.48
C TRP A 43 -8.03 -23.52 -21.10
N ARG A 44 -7.00 -23.83 -21.89
CA ARG A 44 -5.65 -23.30 -21.70
C ARG A 44 -5.61 -21.81 -21.97
N VAL A 45 -6.21 -21.33 -23.06
CA VAL A 45 -6.30 -19.90 -23.38
C VAL A 45 -7.14 -19.15 -22.33
N GLN A 46 -8.16 -19.78 -21.74
CA GLN A 46 -8.91 -19.25 -20.59
C GLN A 46 -8.10 -19.28 -19.28
N ALA A 47 -7.24 -20.28 -19.08
CA ALA A 47 -6.36 -20.37 -17.92
C ALA A 47 -5.14 -19.42 -18.01
N ASP A 48 -4.73 -19.07 -19.23
CA ASP A 48 -3.55 -18.25 -19.53
C ASP A 48 -3.89 -16.75 -19.73
N ARG A 49 -5.17 -16.41 -19.95
CA ARG A 49 -5.67 -15.04 -19.72
C ARG A 49 -5.50 -14.76 -18.23
N SER A 50 -4.67 -13.78 -17.89
CA SER A 50 -4.34 -13.39 -16.52
C SER A 50 -5.57 -13.42 -15.60
N GLN A 51 -5.68 -14.46 -14.78
CA GLN A 51 -6.77 -14.67 -13.80
C GLN A 51 -6.74 -13.65 -12.64
N ARG A 52 -5.99 -12.55 -12.80
CA ARG A 52 -5.78 -11.54 -11.78
C ARG A 52 -6.12 -10.19 -12.37
N LEU A 53 -7.01 -9.48 -11.71
CA LEU A 53 -7.16 -8.05 -11.90
C LEU A 53 -5.80 -7.38 -11.76
N GLU A 54 -5.48 -6.48 -12.66
CA GLU A 54 -4.26 -5.70 -12.66
C GLU A 54 -4.54 -4.26 -13.06
N ILE A 55 -3.77 -3.33 -12.50
CA ILE A 55 -3.78 -1.93 -12.92
C ILE A 55 -2.89 -1.82 -14.16
N ALA A 56 -3.54 -1.77 -15.31
CA ALA A 56 -2.88 -1.76 -16.62
C ALA A 56 -2.36 -0.37 -17.03
N SER A 57 -3.03 0.69 -16.60
CA SER A 57 -2.55 2.06 -16.82
C SER A 57 -2.96 2.99 -15.70
N VAL A 58 -2.12 4.01 -15.48
CA VAL A 58 -2.36 5.11 -14.55
C VAL A 58 -2.22 6.40 -15.34
N GLU A 59 -3.21 7.28 -15.24
CA GLU A 59 -3.20 8.62 -15.82
C GLU A 59 -3.29 9.65 -14.69
N ALA A 60 -2.38 10.63 -14.68
CA ALA A 60 -2.39 11.73 -13.72
C ALA A 60 -3.19 12.91 -14.28
N ILE A 61 -4.32 13.24 -13.65
CA ILE A 61 -5.27 14.26 -14.15
C ILE A 61 -4.83 15.68 -13.76
N GLY A 62 -4.00 15.85 -12.72
CA GLY A 62 -3.39 17.14 -12.38
C GLY A 62 -3.22 17.34 -10.87
N PRO A 63 -2.18 18.09 -10.44
CA PRO A 63 -1.90 18.32 -9.03
C PRO A 63 -2.83 19.39 -8.44
N PHE A 64 -3.24 19.20 -7.20
CA PHE A 64 -4.00 20.19 -6.43
C PHE A 64 -3.62 20.14 -4.95
N ALA A 65 -4.18 21.06 -4.18
CA ALA A 65 -3.99 21.12 -2.73
C ALA A 65 -5.22 20.55 -2.02
N ILE A 66 -4.99 19.79 -0.96
CA ILE A 66 -6.02 19.24 -0.08
C ILE A 66 -5.78 19.63 1.38
N SER A 67 -6.84 19.72 2.17
CA SER A 67 -6.78 20.10 3.58
C SER A 67 -8.00 19.60 4.35
N GLY A 68 -7.95 19.61 5.67
CA GLY A 68 -9.11 19.24 6.50
C GLY A 68 -9.52 17.78 6.28
N GLY A 69 -10.82 17.54 6.03
CA GLY A 69 -11.38 16.19 5.90
C GLY A 69 -10.89 15.36 4.71
N ASP A 70 -10.18 15.98 3.77
CA ASP A 70 -9.55 15.27 2.64
C ASP A 70 -8.19 14.66 3.01
N LEU A 71 -7.60 15.06 4.15
CA LEU A 71 -6.36 14.51 4.67
C LEU A 71 -6.62 13.30 5.56
N PRO A 72 -5.63 12.41 5.73
CA PRO A 72 -5.74 11.33 6.69
C PRO A 72 -5.99 11.86 8.10
N GLU A 73 -6.89 11.23 8.86
CA GLU A 73 -7.24 11.65 10.24
C GLU A 73 -6.02 11.67 11.19
N THR A 74 -4.98 10.90 10.87
CA THR A 74 -3.73 10.89 11.65
C THR A 74 -2.85 12.10 11.41
N TRP A 75 -3.21 13.01 10.50
CA TRP A 75 -2.41 14.19 10.18
C TRP A 75 -2.80 15.40 11.04
N PRO A 76 -1.84 16.27 11.37
CA PRO A 76 -2.09 17.51 12.08
C PRO A 76 -3.18 18.38 11.43
N ALA A 77 -4.03 18.97 12.26
CA ALA A 77 -5.04 19.91 11.80
C ALA A 77 -4.41 21.15 11.14
N GLY A 78 -5.07 21.70 10.13
CA GLY A 78 -4.60 22.92 9.45
C GLY A 78 -3.43 22.73 8.49
N ILE A 79 -2.98 21.49 8.26
CA ILE A 79 -2.05 21.17 7.18
C ILE A 79 -2.74 21.26 5.82
N VAL A 80 -1.97 21.71 4.82
CA VAL A 80 -2.32 21.66 3.40
C VAL A 80 -1.30 20.77 2.71
N SER A 81 -1.73 19.73 1.99
CA SER A 81 -0.85 18.80 1.26
C SER A 81 -1.04 18.93 -0.23
N GLY A 82 -0.01 18.57 -1.00
CA GLY A 82 -0.14 18.31 -2.43
C GLY A 82 -0.79 16.94 -2.65
N ALA A 83 -1.71 16.87 -3.61
CA ALA A 83 -2.33 15.62 -4.05
C ALA A 83 -2.46 15.56 -5.57
N MET A 84 -2.67 14.37 -6.08
CA MET A 84 -2.93 14.10 -7.49
C MET A 84 -4.20 13.24 -7.62
N ARG A 85 -5.06 13.55 -8.59
CA ARG A 85 -6.09 12.61 -9.00
C ARG A 85 -5.52 11.68 -10.05
N LEU A 86 -5.58 10.39 -9.79
CA LEU A 86 -5.20 9.32 -10.70
C LEU A 86 -6.45 8.67 -11.27
N ARG A 87 -6.45 8.45 -12.58
CA ARG A 87 -7.38 7.55 -13.26
C ARG A 87 -6.65 6.25 -13.58
N MET A 88 -7.16 5.15 -13.05
CA MET A 88 -6.54 3.84 -13.16
C MET A 88 -7.42 2.94 -14.01
N GLN A 89 -6.86 2.41 -15.08
CA GLN A 89 -7.54 1.38 -15.86
C GLN A 89 -7.21 0.02 -15.25
N VAL A 90 -8.23 -0.66 -14.74
CA VAL A 90 -8.10 -2.01 -14.21
C VAL A 90 -8.56 -2.99 -15.27
N ASN A 91 -7.64 -3.86 -15.69
CA ASN A 91 -7.87 -4.91 -16.67
C ASN A 91 -7.71 -6.28 -16.01
N GLY A 92 -8.27 -7.30 -16.64
CA GLY A 92 -8.28 -8.67 -16.16
C GLY A 92 -9.70 -9.22 -16.22
N ASP A 93 -9.83 -10.52 -16.45
CA ASP A 93 -11.13 -11.22 -16.42
C ASP A 93 -11.21 -12.00 -15.11
N PRO A 94 -11.68 -11.39 -14.00
CA PRO A 94 -12.00 -12.18 -12.85
C PRO A 94 -13.23 -13.03 -13.20
N GLN A 95 -13.17 -14.35 -12.97
CA GLN A 95 -14.31 -15.26 -13.21
C GLN A 95 -15.57 -14.88 -12.38
N ARG A 96 -15.45 -13.91 -11.47
CA ARG A 96 -16.48 -13.40 -10.57
C ARG A 96 -16.34 -11.89 -10.47
N ALA A 97 -17.42 -11.20 -10.15
CA ALA A 97 -17.35 -9.78 -9.84
C ALA A 97 -16.40 -9.52 -8.66
N VAL A 98 -15.62 -8.45 -8.74
CA VAL A 98 -14.69 -8.05 -7.68
C VAL A 98 -14.96 -6.61 -7.28
N GLU A 99 -15.05 -6.39 -5.98
CA GLU A 99 -15.11 -5.06 -5.41
C GLU A 99 -13.71 -4.56 -5.11
N LEU A 100 -13.39 -3.38 -5.62
CA LEU A 100 -12.14 -2.68 -5.41
C LEU A 100 -12.37 -1.41 -4.59
N THR A 101 -11.44 -1.12 -3.71
CA THR A 101 -11.42 0.10 -2.90
C THR A 101 -10.02 0.73 -2.93
N PRO A 102 -9.91 2.05 -2.70
CA PRO A 102 -8.62 2.67 -2.43
C PRO A 102 -7.93 1.98 -1.27
N SER A 103 -6.61 1.75 -1.39
CA SER A 103 -5.83 1.02 -0.38
C SER A 103 -5.73 1.75 0.97
N GLY A 104 -6.17 3.01 1.02
CA GLY A 104 -6.11 3.83 2.22
C GLY A 104 -4.66 4.22 2.47
N HIS A 105 -3.99 3.57 3.40
CA HIS A 105 -2.66 3.97 3.87
C HIS A 105 -1.55 3.09 3.30
N GLY A 106 -0.77 3.65 2.37
CA GLY A 106 0.50 3.10 1.92
C GLY A 106 1.70 3.72 2.61
N ALA A 107 2.86 3.06 2.48
CA ALA A 107 4.13 3.57 3.02
C ALA A 107 4.55 4.89 2.36
N ALA A 108 4.31 5.06 1.05
CA ALA A 108 4.73 6.23 0.28
C ALA A 108 3.64 7.30 0.13
N TYR A 109 2.38 6.88 0.02
CA TYR A 109 1.23 7.75 -0.18
C TYR A 109 -0.03 7.17 0.48
N VAL A 110 -1.04 8.01 0.66
CA VAL A 110 -2.41 7.60 0.99
C VAL A 110 -3.26 7.69 -0.28
N ALA A 111 -3.96 6.60 -0.61
CA ALA A 111 -4.99 6.57 -1.65
C ALA A 111 -6.37 6.68 -1.02
N SER A 112 -7.15 7.67 -1.45
CA SER A 112 -8.56 7.86 -1.11
C SER A 112 -9.39 8.02 -2.38
N GLY A 113 -10.72 7.96 -2.30
CA GLY A 113 -11.55 7.97 -3.52
C GLY A 113 -13.04 7.88 -3.23
N VAL A 114 -13.84 7.91 -4.31
CA VAL A 114 -15.31 7.98 -4.27
C VAL A 114 -15.88 6.56 -4.10
N GLY A 115 -15.68 5.98 -2.91
CA GLY A 115 -16.28 4.70 -2.53
C GLY A 115 -15.72 3.47 -3.24
N SER A 116 -16.32 2.32 -2.96
CA SER A 116 -15.97 1.06 -3.62
C SER A 116 -16.50 0.99 -5.05
N THR A 117 -15.77 0.34 -5.93
CA THR A 117 -16.16 0.09 -7.32
C THR A 117 -16.25 -1.40 -7.56
N VAL A 118 -17.39 -1.88 -8.05
CA VAL A 118 -17.57 -3.28 -8.43
C VAL A 118 -17.28 -3.45 -9.92
N ILE A 119 -16.30 -4.30 -10.24
CA ILE A 119 -15.99 -4.70 -11.61
C ILE A 119 -16.68 -6.05 -11.87
N PRO A 120 -17.64 -6.14 -12.81
CA PRO A 120 -18.27 -7.41 -13.17
C PRO A 120 -17.26 -8.42 -13.75
N ALA A 121 -17.65 -9.70 -13.77
CA ALA A 121 -16.83 -10.75 -14.39
C ALA A 121 -16.65 -10.49 -15.89
N GLY A 122 -15.42 -10.61 -16.40
CA GLY A 122 -15.09 -10.34 -17.80
C GLY A 122 -15.00 -8.88 -18.22
N ASP A 123 -15.27 -7.94 -17.32
CA ASP A 123 -15.29 -6.51 -17.60
C ASP A 123 -14.02 -5.79 -17.12
N SER A 124 -13.82 -4.57 -17.62
CA SER A 124 -12.77 -3.65 -17.18
C SER A 124 -13.39 -2.35 -16.70
N ALA A 125 -12.69 -1.63 -15.83
CA ALA A 125 -13.18 -0.38 -15.28
C ALA A 125 -12.08 0.67 -15.14
N ALA A 126 -12.47 1.93 -15.31
CA ALA A 126 -11.66 3.09 -14.94
C ALA A 126 -12.05 3.52 -13.53
N ILE A 127 -11.08 3.58 -12.63
CA ILE A 127 -11.26 3.95 -11.22
C ILE A 127 -10.45 5.21 -10.94
N ASP A 128 -11.13 6.24 -10.42
CA ASP A 128 -10.48 7.47 -10.00
C ASP A 128 -10.12 7.40 -8.50
N ALA A 129 -8.85 7.68 -8.18
CA ALA A 129 -8.37 7.79 -6.80
C ALA A 129 -7.58 9.09 -6.60
N LEU A 130 -7.69 9.66 -5.41
CA LEU A 130 -6.85 10.72 -4.90
C LEU A 130 -5.62 10.10 -4.25
N VAL A 131 -4.43 10.56 -4.62
CA VAL A 131 -3.18 10.20 -3.93
C VAL A 131 -2.52 11.43 -3.33
N THR A 132 -2.12 11.34 -2.06
CA THR A 132 -1.29 12.33 -1.36
C THR A 132 -0.08 11.63 -0.76
N PRO A 133 1.14 12.17 -0.81
CA PRO A 133 2.30 11.55 -0.17
C PRO A 133 2.04 11.31 1.32
N SER A 134 2.57 10.22 1.87
CA SER A 134 2.52 9.88 3.30
C SER A 134 3.90 9.80 3.92
N ASP A 135 4.91 9.47 3.09
CA ASP A 135 6.33 9.59 3.38
C ASP A 135 7.12 9.81 2.09
N CYS A 136 7.69 11.01 1.94
CA CYS A 136 8.51 11.36 0.79
C CYS A 136 9.85 10.60 0.72
N ARG A 137 10.23 9.81 1.74
CA ARG A 137 11.35 8.85 1.65
C ARG A 137 10.97 7.51 1.03
N ALA A 138 9.70 7.13 1.06
CA ALA A 138 9.25 5.81 0.62
C ALA A 138 8.81 5.77 -0.85
N VAL A 139 8.98 6.87 -1.59
CA VAL A 139 8.45 7.06 -2.95
C VAL A 139 8.95 6.03 -3.95
N GLU A 140 10.15 5.48 -3.79
CA GLU A 140 10.75 4.55 -4.75
C GLU A 140 9.99 3.22 -4.91
N ARG A 141 9.17 2.84 -3.93
CA ARG A 141 8.43 1.57 -3.93
C ARG A 141 6.96 1.80 -3.56
N PRO A 142 6.19 2.46 -4.43
CA PRO A 142 4.78 2.66 -4.17
C PRO A 142 4.07 1.31 -4.19
N MET A 143 3.31 1.00 -3.13
CA MET A 143 2.39 -0.14 -3.14
C MET A 143 1.22 0.13 -4.08
N SER A 144 0.37 -0.87 -4.30
CA SER A 144 -0.84 -0.69 -5.09
C SER A 144 -1.79 0.36 -4.47
N PRO A 145 -2.39 1.25 -5.29
CA PRO A 145 -3.37 2.23 -4.83
C PRO A 145 -4.75 1.61 -4.60
N LEU A 146 -4.96 0.36 -5.03
CA LEU A 146 -6.23 -0.36 -4.92
C LEU A 146 -6.04 -1.69 -4.20
N VAL A 147 -7.04 -2.07 -3.41
CA VAL A 147 -7.16 -3.38 -2.78
C VAL A 147 -8.52 -3.98 -3.12
N ASP A 148 -8.60 -5.31 -3.12
CA ASP A 148 -9.88 -6.01 -3.20
C ASP A 148 -10.63 -6.01 -1.85
N ALA A 149 -11.82 -6.60 -1.82
CA ALA A 149 -12.63 -6.75 -0.61
C ALA A 149 -11.95 -7.52 0.54
N SER A 150 -10.89 -8.28 0.27
CA SER A 150 -10.09 -8.99 1.29
C SER A 150 -8.91 -8.15 1.81
N GLY A 151 -8.70 -6.96 1.25
CA GLY A 151 -7.53 -6.11 1.54
C GLY A 151 -6.29 -6.54 0.76
N THR A 152 -6.42 -7.42 -0.23
CA THR A 152 -5.27 -7.86 -1.05
C THR A 152 -4.94 -6.79 -2.09
N PRO A 153 -3.68 -6.33 -2.19
CA PRO A 153 -3.27 -5.34 -3.19
C PRO A 153 -3.51 -5.83 -4.61
N VAL A 154 -4.11 -4.99 -5.45
CA VAL A 154 -4.26 -5.27 -6.89
C VAL A 154 -2.89 -5.11 -7.56
N PRO A 155 -2.36 -6.12 -8.26
CA PRO A 155 -1.12 -6.00 -9.03
C PRO A 155 -1.08 -4.76 -9.93
N VAL A 156 0.09 -4.16 -10.06
CA VAL A 156 0.31 -2.96 -10.91
C VAL A 156 1.33 -3.34 -11.96
N THR A 157 1.05 -3.04 -13.23
CA THR A 157 2.03 -3.19 -14.31
C THR A 157 3.24 -2.29 -14.09
N GLU A 158 4.40 -2.61 -14.69
CA GLU A 158 5.62 -1.82 -14.48
C GLU A 158 5.45 -0.39 -15.01
N GLU A 159 4.76 -0.21 -16.13
CA GLU A 159 4.45 1.09 -16.71
C GLU A 159 3.57 1.92 -15.76
N ALA A 160 2.49 1.33 -15.24
CA ALA A 160 1.61 1.99 -14.26
C ALA A 160 2.34 2.30 -12.95
N ALA A 161 3.21 1.40 -12.49
CA ALA A 161 4.03 1.60 -11.29
C ALA A 161 5.04 2.73 -11.47
N SER A 162 5.63 2.88 -12.66
CA SER A 162 6.50 4.00 -13.01
C SER A 162 5.74 5.33 -12.94
N VAL A 163 4.57 5.43 -13.58
CA VAL A 163 3.76 6.65 -13.55
C VAL A 163 3.35 7.02 -12.12
N LEU A 164 2.96 6.04 -11.31
CA LEU A 164 2.63 6.26 -9.90
C LEU A 164 3.84 6.77 -9.11
N ARG A 165 5.02 6.16 -9.30
CA ARG A 165 6.28 6.57 -8.67
C ARG A 165 6.65 7.99 -9.03
N ASP A 166 6.62 8.33 -10.32
CA ASP A 166 6.94 9.65 -10.84
C ASP A 166 5.95 10.70 -10.35
N THR A 167 4.66 10.34 -10.26
CA THR A 167 3.62 11.21 -9.71
C THR A 167 3.89 11.54 -8.25
N VAL A 168 4.13 10.53 -7.40
CA VAL A 168 4.38 10.76 -5.97
C VAL A 168 5.71 11.50 -5.77
N ALA A 169 6.73 11.22 -6.59
CA ALA A 169 7.99 11.94 -6.59
C ALA A 169 7.80 13.42 -6.94
N ALA A 170 7.00 13.72 -7.96
CA ALA A 170 6.68 15.09 -8.36
C ALA A 170 5.93 15.86 -7.26
N LEU A 171 5.04 15.20 -6.50
CA LEU A 171 4.38 15.79 -5.35
C LEU A 171 5.34 16.10 -4.19
N CYS A 172 6.38 15.29 -4.01
CA CYS A 172 7.39 15.45 -2.96
C CYS A 172 8.53 16.41 -3.33
N ALA A 173 8.87 16.55 -4.61
CA ALA A 173 10.02 17.30 -5.09
C ALA A 173 10.13 18.75 -4.54
N PRO A 174 9.04 19.54 -4.45
CA PRO A 174 9.13 20.89 -3.91
C PRO A 174 9.43 20.94 -2.40
N GLY A 175 9.20 19.84 -1.67
CA GLY A 175 9.53 19.71 -0.26
C GLY A 175 11.03 19.59 0.03
N GLY A 176 11.84 19.38 -1.01
CA GLY A 176 13.29 19.26 -0.92
C GLY A 176 13.73 17.97 -0.25
N THR A 177 14.76 18.05 0.58
CA THR A 177 15.30 16.90 1.31
C THR A 177 14.62 16.69 2.65
N ALA A 178 14.54 15.43 3.09
CA ALA A 178 14.07 15.09 4.42
C ALA A 178 14.81 15.87 5.52
N PRO A 179 14.10 16.32 6.57
CA PRO A 179 14.74 17.02 7.68
C PRO A 179 15.71 16.10 8.43
N LEU A 180 16.83 16.65 8.89
CA LEU A 180 17.78 15.95 9.75
C LEU A 180 17.44 16.26 11.22
N LEU A 181 17.26 15.20 12.02
CA LEU A 181 16.99 15.33 13.45
C LEU A 181 18.26 14.99 14.23
N THR A 182 18.66 15.88 15.12
CA THR A 182 19.80 15.69 16.02
C THR A 182 19.32 15.81 17.46
N PRO A 183 19.40 14.75 18.28
CA PRO A 183 19.03 14.85 19.69
C PRO A 183 20.02 15.75 20.43
N GLU A 184 19.51 16.72 21.19
CA GLU A 184 20.31 17.54 22.10
C GLU A 184 20.28 16.98 23.51
N ALA A 185 19.09 16.57 23.94
CA ALA A 185 18.87 16.03 25.28
C ALA A 185 17.71 15.03 25.25
N ALA A 186 17.82 13.97 26.04
CA ALA A 186 16.73 13.07 26.35
C ALA A 186 16.60 12.94 27.86
N ARG A 187 15.38 13.11 28.37
CA ARG A 187 15.06 13.04 29.79
C ARG A 187 13.89 12.10 29.99
N LEU A 188 13.99 11.27 31.01
CA LEU A 188 12.86 10.50 31.50
C LEU A 188 12.17 11.29 32.60
N ASP A 189 10.95 11.75 32.34
CA ASP A 189 10.10 12.33 33.37
C ASP A 189 9.33 11.20 34.07
N VAL A 190 9.68 10.99 35.35
CA VAL A 190 9.05 10.01 36.24
C VAL A 190 8.17 10.67 37.30
N PHE A 191 8.06 12.01 37.32
CA PHE A 191 7.28 12.74 38.33
C PHE A 191 5.79 12.53 38.16
N PHE A 192 5.35 12.40 36.91
CA PHE A 192 4.01 12.02 36.58
C PHE A 192 3.93 10.49 36.55
N ARG A 193 2.81 9.91 36.97
CA ARG A 193 2.55 8.45 36.92
C ARG A 193 2.80 7.85 35.53
N ASP A 194 2.89 8.70 34.54
CA ASP A 194 3.10 8.45 33.13
C ASP A 194 4.60 8.61 32.81
N ARG A 195 5.32 7.48 32.75
CA ARG A 195 6.74 7.42 32.37
C ARG A 195 6.92 8.04 31.00
N THR A 196 7.37 9.29 30.95
CA THR A 196 7.39 10.07 29.70
C THR A 196 8.83 10.34 29.29
N LEU A 197 9.21 9.83 28.12
CA LEU A 197 10.46 10.22 27.49
C LEU A 197 10.27 11.55 26.78
N VAL A 198 11.04 12.55 27.19
CA VAL A 198 11.08 13.88 26.60
C VAL A 198 12.40 14.05 25.86
N VAL A 199 12.35 14.20 24.55
CA VAL A 199 13.54 14.44 23.71
C VAL A 199 13.50 15.85 23.15
N THR A 200 14.52 16.64 23.46
CA THR A 200 14.77 17.92 22.78
C THR A 200 15.68 17.65 21.60
N ALA A 201 15.26 18.06 20.41
CA ALA A 201 16.01 17.82 19.17
C ALA A 201 16.10 19.10 18.33
N LEU A 202 17.24 19.25 17.66
CA LEU A 202 17.39 20.19 16.55
C LEU A 202 16.90 19.54 15.27
N VAL A 203 16.19 20.33 14.48
CA VAL A 203 15.68 19.97 13.16
C VAL A 203 16.36 20.88 12.14
N SER A 204 17.23 20.30 11.32
CA SER A 204 17.88 21.01 10.20
C SER A 204 17.07 20.79 8.92
N THR A 205 16.62 21.88 8.30
CA THR A 205 15.72 21.86 7.14
C THR A 205 15.73 23.21 6.42
N GLN A 206 15.38 23.21 5.13
CA GLN A 206 15.19 24.43 4.33
C GLN A 206 13.76 24.97 4.35
N SER A 207 12.88 24.38 5.16
CA SER A 207 11.46 24.76 5.24
C SER A 207 11.20 26.00 6.09
N ASP A 208 10.02 26.59 5.96
CA ASP A 208 9.59 27.78 6.70
C ASP A 208 9.24 27.42 8.17
N ARG A 209 8.64 26.25 8.34
CA ARG A 209 8.28 25.68 9.64
C ARG A 209 8.21 24.17 9.54
N VAL A 210 8.25 23.52 10.71
CA VAL A 210 8.04 22.09 10.84
C VAL A 210 6.87 21.80 11.77
N VAL A 211 6.13 20.74 11.48
CA VAL A 211 5.21 20.09 12.42
C VAL A 211 5.71 18.67 12.63
N MET A 212 5.99 18.32 13.87
CA MET A 212 6.58 17.05 14.26
C MET A 212 5.58 16.27 15.09
N GLN A 213 5.29 15.05 14.66
CA GLN A 213 4.35 14.15 15.31
C GLN A 213 5.13 12.89 15.75
N PRO A 214 5.38 12.73 17.07
CA PRO A 214 5.91 11.48 17.62
C PRO A 214 5.05 10.31 17.14
N ARG A 215 5.68 9.24 16.62
CA ARG A 215 4.94 8.05 16.20
C ARG A 215 4.97 6.99 17.28
N ASP A 216 3.91 6.18 17.28
CA ASP A 216 3.88 4.94 18.02
C ASP A 216 4.94 3.97 17.50
N PHE A 217 5.56 3.27 18.44
CA PHE A 217 6.59 2.26 18.19
C PHE A 217 6.48 1.20 19.31
N PRO A 218 6.90 -0.05 19.12
CA PRO A 218 6.88 -1.03 20.21
C PRO A 218 7.53 -0.48 21.49
N GLY A 219 6.72 -0.36 22.56
CA GLY A 219 7.16 0.19 23.85
C GLY A 219 7.07 1.72 23.99
N PHE A 220 6.60 2.44 22.96
CA PHE A 220 6.46 3.90 22.94
C PHE A 220 5.11 4.30 22.33
N VAL A 221 4.37 5.18 23.00
CA VAL A 221 3.18 5.83 22.43
C VAL A 221 3.52 7.30 22.19
N GLY A 222 3.40 7.73 20.94
CA GLY A 222 3.63 9.11 20.57
C GLY A 222 2.60 10.03 21.22
N LEU A 223 3.07 11.16 21.76
CA LEU A 223 2.21 12.17 22.37
C LEU A 223 1.99 13.36 21.42
N GLU A 224 1.68 14.51 21.99
CA GLU A 224 1.35 15.77 21.31
C GLU A 224 2.27 16.10 20.12
N GLU A 225 1.65 16.59 19.05
CA GLU A 225 2.36 17.24 17.96
C GLU A 225 3.09 18.50 18.45
N GLN A 226 4.18 18.83 17.77
CA GLN A 226 4.98 20.01 18.06
C GLN A 226 5.20 20.81 16.78
N GLN A 227 4.82 22.08 16.81
CA GLN A 227 5.07 23.00 15.72
C GLN A 227 6.19 23.97 16.12
N ALA A 228 7.14 24.18 15.22
CA ALA A 228 8.21 25.13 15.43
C ALA A 228 8.52 25.91 14.14
N PRO A 229 8.70 27.24 14.21
CA PRO A 229 9.24 28.00 13.10
C PRO A 229 10.71 27.64 12.88
N VAL A 230 11.14 27.64 11.62
CA VAL A 230 12.55 27.43 11.26
C VAL A 230 13.22 28.80 11.18
N ARG A 231 14.35 28.96 11.88
CA ARG A 231 15.17 30.19 11.85
C ARG A 231 16.59 29.82 11.48
N ASN A 232 17.12 30.46 10.43
CA ASN A 232 18.46 30.17 9.91
C ASN A 232 18.67 28.67 9.61
N GLY A 233 17.65 28.00 9.05
CA GLY A 233 17.69 26.57 8.69
C GLY A 233 17.56 25.59 9.87
N ILE A 234 17.30 26.08 11.09
CA ILE A 234 17.19 25.27 12.30
C ILE A 234 15.88 25.54 13.03
N ALA A 235 15.24 24.49 13.53
CA ALA A 235 14.18 24.57 14.53
C ALA A 235 14.50 23.69 15.74
N THR A 236 14.05 24.08 16.93
CA THR A 236 14.15 23.26 18.14
C THR A 236 12.76 22.74 18.50
N VAL A 237 12.65 21.42 18.72
CA VAL A 237 11.38 20.77 19.07
C VAL A 237 11.54 19.92 20.33
N ARG A 238 10.44 19.78 21.08
CA ARG A 238 10.39 18.98 22.31
C ARG A 238 9.38 17.83 22.16
N LEU A 239 9.87 16.70 21.68
CA LEU A 239 9.07 15.52 21.36
C LEU A 239 8.87 14.66 22.61
N ARG A 240 7.69 14.03 22.72
CA ARG A 240 7.30 13.28 23.91
C ARG A 240 6.71 11.92 23.54
N TRP A 241 7.07 10.92 24.31
CA TRP A 241 6.51 9.57 24.23
C TRP A 241 6.17 9.06 25.62
N LEU A 242 5.02 8.39 25.76
CA LEU A 242 4.82 7.49 26.89
C LEU A 242 5.63 6.23 26.63
N ILE A 243 6.36 5.77 27.64
CA ILE A 243 7.20 4.59 27.50
C ILE A 243 6.73 3.44 28.39
N SER A 244 6.84 2.23 27.85
CA SER A 244 6.54 1.01 28.60
C SER A 244 7.49 0.83 29.78
N PRO A 245 7.10 0.07 30.82
CA PRO A 245 8.00 -0.21 31.93
C PRO A 245 9.33 -0.86 31.54
N ALA A 246 9.33 -1.71 30.52
CA ALA A 246 10.53 -2.37 30.02
C ALA A 246 11.50 -1.36 29.37
N GLU A 247 10.97 -0.44 28.56
CA GLU A 247 11.77 0.62 27.93
C GLU A 247 12.29 1.62 28.98
N GLY A 248 11.50 1.97 29.99
CA GLY A 248 11.96 2.89 31.03
C GLY A 248 13.09 2.34 31.91
N ALA A 249 13.25 1.02 32.00
CA ALA A 249 14.30 0.41 32.82
C ALA A 249 15.66 0.40 32.12
N ARG A 250 15.70 0.27 30.78
CA ARG A 250 16.95 -0.01 30.04
C ARG A 250 17.09 0.72 28.70
N LEU A 251 16.07 1.46 28.26
CA LEU A 251 15.97 2.12 26.96
C LEU A 251 16.55 1.25 25.83
N LEU A 252 15.80 0.21 25.46
CA LEU A 252 16.26 -0.82 24.54
C LEU A 252 16.22 -0.34 23.09
N ALA A 253 15.31 0.59 22.76
CA ALA A 253 15.22 1.14 21.42
C ALA A 253 16.39 2.10 21.12
N PRO A 254 17.17 1.88 20.04
CA PRO A 254 18.26 2.79 19.66
C PRO A 254 17.76 4.08 19.01
N ALA A 255 16.52 4.09 18.49
CA ALA A 255 15.89 5.22 17.83
C ALA A 255 14.37 5.12 17.94
N VAL A 256 13.71 6.27 17.82
CA VAL A 256 12.24 6.39 17.73
C VAL A 256 11.85 7.00 16.39
N SER A 257 10.65 6.68 15.91
CA SER A 257 10.14 7.21 14.65
C SER A 257 9.35 8.50 14.88
N VAL A 258 9.57 9.49 14.03
CA VAL A 258 8.86 10.77 14.03
C VAL A 258 8.30 11.00 12.63
N ARG A 259 7.03 11.39 12.54
CA ARG A 259 6.47 11.94 11.30
C ARG A 259 6.74 13.44 11.32
N ALA A 260 7.50 13.91 10.34
CA ALA A 260 7.83 15.32 10.17
C ALA A 260 7.12 15.87 8.95
N PHE A 261 6.41 16.98 9.11
CA PHE A 261 5.84 17.76 8.03
C PHE A 261 6.70 19.00 7.85
N THR A 262 7.52 19.05 6.79
CA THR A 262 8.21 20.28 6.41
C THR A 262 7.24 21.14 5.63
N ILE A 263 7.08 22.41 6.02
CA ILE A 263 6.14 23.31 5.36
C ILE A 263 6.92 24.33 4.53
N VAL A 264 6.74 24.28 3.22
CA VAL A 264 7.39 25.17 2.23
C VAL A 264 6.29 25.88 1.45
N GLY A 265 6.27 27.22 1.50
CA GLY A 265 5.28 28.01 0.76
C GLY A 265 3.84 27.70 1.16
N GLY A 266 3.62 27.31 2.43
CA GLY A 266 2.31 26.95 2.97
C GLY A 266 1.84 25.52 2.68
N ARG A 267 2.61 24.70 1.95
CA ARG A 267 2.31 23.28 1.71
C ARG A 267 3.20 22.39 2.57
N ALA A 268 2.62 21.35 3.15
CA ALA A 268 3.32 20.36 3.94
C ALA A 268 3.79 19.19 3.08
N TYR A 269 4.99 18.72 3.39
CA TYR A 269 5.61 17.55 2.77
C TYR A 269 5.94 16.56 3.90
N PRO A 270 5.31 15.38 3.92
CA PRO A 270 5.47 14.43 5.01
C PRO A 270 6.73 13.58 4.84
N TRP A 271 7.40 13.33 5.95
CA TRP A 271 8.60 12.52 6.06
C TRP A 271 8.48 11.61 7.28
N VAL A 272 8.88 10.35 7.16
CA VAL A 272 9.10 9.49 8.32
C VAL A 272 10.60 9.43 8.57
N VAL A 273 11.02 9.95 9.72
CA VAL A 273 12.43 10.11 10.09
C VAL A 273 12.71 9.39 11.40
N SER A 274 13.88 8.78 11.48
CA SER A 274 14.37 8.15 12.71
C SER A 274 15.11 9.20 13.54
N LEU A 275 14.73 9.34 14.81
CA LEU A 275 15.43 10.13 15.81
C LEU A 275 16.27 9.17 16.67
N PRO A 276 17.61 9.20 16.57
CA PRO A 276 18.45 8.40 17.46
C PRO A 276 18.25 8.86 18.90
N LEU A 277 18.20 7.90 19.82
CA LEU A 277 18.12 8.19 21.25
C LEU A 277 19.53 8.23 21.84
N PRO A 278 19.91 9.29 22.58
CA PRO A 278 21.23 9.36 23.19
C PRO A 278 21.34 8.33 24.32
N ALA A 279 22.48 7.63 24.37
CA ALA A 279 22.77 6.66 25.42
C ALA A 279 23.31 7.34 26.70
N PRO A 280 23.00 6.79 27.89
CA PRO A 280 21.64 6.61 28.40
C PRO A 280 20.99 7.98 28.70
N ALA A 281 19.69 8.12 28.40
CA ALA A 281 18.90 9.26 28.82
C ALA A 281 19.08 9.45 30.35
N ARG A 282 19.63 10.59 30.75
CA ARG A 282 19.95 10.86 32.15
C ARG A 282 18.63 10.87 32.92
N ASN A 283 18.48 9.96 33.88
CA ASN A 283 17.35 9.96 34.79
C ASN A 283 17.59 11.07 35.81
N ASP A 284 17.39 12.33 35.39
CA ASP A 284 17.49 13.51 36.26
C ASP A 284 16.24 13.65 37.14
N GLY A 285 15.55 12.54 37.44
CA GLY A 285 14.51 12.49 38.45
C GLY A 285 15.12 12.96 39.76
N VAL A 286 14.88 14.23 40.09
CA VAL A 286 15.19 14.79 41.41
C VAL A 286 14.57 13.84 42.42
N ASP A 287 15.40 13.20 43.24
CA ASP A 287 14.92 12.42 44.36
C ASP A 287 14.26 13.41 45.33
N LEU A 288 12.93 13.49 45.32
CA LEU A 288 12.19 14.38 46.23
C LEU A 288 12.32 13.95 47.70
N ALA A 289 12.92 12.79 47.98
CA ALA A 289 13.37 12.47 49.33
C ALA A 289 14.57 13.34 49.78
N GLU A 290 15.28 13.97 48.84
CA GLU A 290 16.42 14.86 49.09
C GLU A 290 16.02 16.35 49.10
N VAL A 291 14.87 16.72 48.51
CA VAL A 291 14.39 18.12 48.40
C VAL A 291 13.21 18.44 49.33
N ALA A 292 12.65 17.44 50.03
CA ALA A 292 11.76 17.75 51.14
C ALA A 292 12.57 18.46 52.25
N PRO A 293 12.20 19.67 52.70
CA PRO A 293 12.84 20.26 53.88
C PRO A 293 12.62 19.28 55.03
N ARG A 294 13.72 18.80 55.64
CA ARG A 294 13.64 18.01 56.87
C ARG A 294 12.76 18.80 57.85
N PRO A 295 11.67 18.24 58.38
CA PRO A 295 10.96 18.90 59.46
C PRO A 295 11.95 19.06 60.62
N THR A 296 12.29 20.31 60.94
CA THR A 296 12.92 20.65 62.21
C THR A 296 11.85 20.47 63.27
N GLY A 297 11.86 19.32 63.94
CA GLY A 297 11.00 18.99 65.07
C GLY A 297 11.69 17.95 65.92
#